data_AF-A0A8T4IH57-F1
#
_entry.id   AF-A0A8T4IH57-F1
#
_cell.length_a   1.000
_cell.length_b   1.000
_cell.length_c   1.000
_cell.angle_alpha   90.00
_cell.angle_beta   90.00
_cell.angle_gamma   90.00
#
_symmetry.space_group_name_H-M   'P 1'
#
loop_
_entity.id
_entity.type
_entity.pdbx_description
1 polymer ?
#
loop_
_entity_poly.entity_id
_entity_poly.type
_entity_poly.pdbx_seq_one_letter_code
_entity_poly.pdbx_strand_id
1 'polypeptide(L)' 'MQTEDVAPQDPALKNSDKAAQKDEGVAKAAMSGAICYWNDKKYSDGATVCDNKRRYECWNGKWVDIGDC' A
#
# COMPACT_ATOMS: atom_id res chain seq x y z
N MET A 1 -12.88 9.00 1.84
CA MET A 1 -11.97 8.19 1.01
C MET A 1 -12.48 6.76 1.08
N GLN A 2 -12.88 6.16 -0.05
CA GLN A 2 -13.40 4.79 -0.07
C GLN A 2 -12.22 3.82 -0.14
N THR A 3 -12.15 2.86 0.77
CA THR A 3 -11.18 1.76 0.72
C THR A 3 -11.68 0.75 -0.32
N GLU A 4 -10.83 0.39 -1.28
CA GLU A 4 -11.18 -0.57 -2.33
C GLU A 4 -10.92 -2.00 -1.85
N ASP A 5 -11.91 -2.89 -1.95
CA ASP A 5 -11.72 -4.33 -1.74
C ASP A 5 -10.91 -4.93 -2.90
N VAL A 6 -9.75 -5.52 -2.59
CA VAL A 6 -8.82 -6.09 -3.56
C VAL A 6 -8.62 -7.59 -3.33
N ALA A 7 -8.31 -8.31 -4.40
CA ALA A 7 -7.85 -9.70 -4.28
C ALA A 7 -6.46 -9.74 -3.61
N PRO A 8 -6.09 -10.87 -2.97
CA PRO A 8 -4.73 -11.04 -2.44
C PRO A 8 -3.66 -10.78 -3.51
N GLN A 9 -2.48 -10.36 -3.08
CA GLN A 9 -1.35 -10.14 -3.99
C GLN A 9 -0.93 -11.45 -4.67
N ASP A 10 -0.96 -11.47 -6.00
CA ASP A 10 -0.49 -12.57 -6.82
C ASP A 10 1.03 -12.45 -7.03
N PRO A 11 1.83 -13.46 -6.63
CA PRO A 11 3.29 -13.42 -6.76
C PRO A 11 3.79 -13.31 -8.22
N ALA A 12 2.95 -13.62 -9.22
CA ALA A 12 3.29 -13.45 -10.63
C ALA A 12 3.14 -12.01 -11.14
N LEU A 13 2.44 -11.14 -10.39
CA LEU A 13 2.15 -9.76 -10.78
C LEU A 13 3.02 -8.76 -10.02
N LYS A 14 3.10 -7.53 -10.52
CA LYS A 14 3.85 -6.47 -9.84
C LYS A 14 3.10 -6.04 -8.58
N ASN A 15 3.78 -6.18 -7.45
CA ASN A 15 3.28 -5.80 -6.12
C ASN A 15 4.32 -4.95 -5.40
N SER A 16 3.85 -3.97 -4.64
CA SER A 16 4.66 -3.28 -3.65
C SER A 16 4.70 -4.08 -2.36
N ASP A 17 5.83 -3.99 -1.65
CA ASP A 17 6.02 -4.64 -0.36
C ASP A 17 5.01 -4.15 0.69
N LYS A 18 4.57 -5.06 1.56
CA LYS A 18 3.83 -4.72 2.78
C LYS A 18 4.81 -4.39 3.91
N ALA A 19 4.60 -3.28 4.59
CA ALA A 19 5.35 -2.86 5.77
C ALA A 19 4.45 -2.94 7.02
N ALA A 20 5.00 -3.44 8.12
CA ALA A 20 4.24 -3.60 9.36
C ALA A 20 3.91 -2.24 10.02
N GLN A 21 4.74 -1.22 9.79
CA GLN A 21 4.57 0.13 10.36
C GLN A 21 5.07 1.19 9.39
N LYS A 22 4.56 2.42 9.53
CA LYS A 22 5.16 3.61 8.92
C LYS A 22 6.49 3.83 9.63
N ASP A 23 7.60 3.43 9.01
CA ASP A 23 8.92 3.69 9.58
C ASP A 23 9.18 5.20 9.53
N GLU A 24 9.09 5.85 10.69
CA GLU A 24 9.34 7.29 10.86
C GLU A 24 10.82 7.66 10.61
N GLY A 25 11.71 6.65 10.50
CA GLY A 25 13.13 6.78 10.18
C GLY A 25 13.43 6.88 8.69
N VAL A 26 12.51 6.47 7.80
CA VAL A 26 12.57 6.78 6.36
C VAL A 26 11.99 8.18 6.12
N ALA A 27 12.40 9.15 6.94
CA ALA A 27 12.23 10.56 6.62
C ALA A 27 13.16 10.91 5.46
N LYS A 28 12.60 11.51 4.40
CA LYS A 28 13.30 12.21 3.30
C LYS A 28 13.79 11.39 2.09
N ALA A 29 12.99 10.43 1.65
CA ALA A 29 12.82 10.30 0.20
C ALA A 29 11.33 10.30 -0.12
N ALA A 30 10.62 11.34 0.34
CA ALA A 30 9.35 11.75 -0.25
C ALA A 30 9.65 12.17 -1.69
N MET A 31 9.89 11.20 -2.56
CA MET A 31 9.77 11.41 -3.99
C MET A 31 8.29 11.63 -4.19
N SER A 32 7.91 12.88 -4.43
CA SER A 32 6.58 13.27 -4.87
C SER A 32 6.19 12.38 -6.07
N GLY A 33 5.46 11.30 -5.81
CA GLY A 33 5.24 10.23 -6.80
C GLY A 33 5.56 8.80 -6.32
N ALA A 34 5.65 8.54 -5.02
CA ALA A 34 5.70 7.16 -4.54
C ALA A 34 4.38 6.44 -4.91
N ILE A 35 4.48 5.48 -5.82
CA ILE A 35 3.35 4.68 -6.31
C ILE A 35 3.45 3.29 -5.69
N CYS A 36 2.37 2.83 -5.06
CA CYS A 36 2.23 1.45 -4.68
C CYS A 36 1.62 0.63 -5.81
N TYR A 37 2.06 -0.62 -5.95
CA TYR A 37 1.48 -1.57 -6.87
C TYR A 37 0.73 -2.65 -6.11
N TRP A 38 -0.44 -3.02 -6.62
CA TRP A 38 -1.20 -4.18 -6.16
C TRP A 38 -1.73 -4.91 -7.38
N ASN A 39 -1.23 -6.11 -7.67
CA ASN A 39 -1.59 -6.89 -8.84
C ASN A 39 -1.54 -6.07 -10.15
N ASP A 40 -0.37 -5.46 -10.43
CA ASP A 40 -0.09 -4.51 -11.53
C ASP A 40 -0.84 -3.17 -11.49
N LYS A 41 -1.86 -3.02 -10.66
CA LYS A 41 -2.60 -1.78 -10.51
C LYS A 41 -1.80 -0.77 -9.68
N LYS A 42 -1.79 0.48 -10.15
CA LYS A 42 -1.07 1.60 -9.53
C LYS A 42 -1.97 2.36 -8.56
N TYR A 43 -1.43 2.65 -7.39
CA TYR A 43 -2.08 3.44 -6.34
C TYR A 43 -1.17 4.59 -5.94
N SER A 44 -1.75 5.77 -5.84
CA SER A 44 -1.06 6.96 -5.33
C SER A 44 -0.84 6.85 -3.83
N ASP A 45 0.15 7.58 -3.33
CA ASP A 45 0.37 7.77 -1.90
C ASP A 45 -0.92 8.24 -1.18
N GLY A 46 -1.19 7.67 -0.01
CA GLY A 46 -2.42 7.85 0.77
C GLY A 46 -3.63 7.03 0.30
N ALA A 47 -3.54 6.28 -0.80
CA ALA A 47 -4.61 5.37 -1.21
C ALA A 47 -4.74 4.20 -0.22
N THR A 48 -5.98 3.75 0.01
CA THR A 48 -6.26 2.63 0.92
C THR A 48 -6.92 1.47 0.19
N VAL A 49 -6.49 0.25 0.49
CA VAL A 49 -7.09 -1.01 -0.02
C VAL A 49 -7.43 -1.95 1.13
N CYS A 50 -8.40 -2.82 0.91
CA CYS A 50 -8.84 -3.85 1.85
C CYS A 50 -8.48 -5.23 1.26
N ASP A 51 -7.60 -5.95 1.94
CA ASP A 51 -7.18 -7.30 1.58
C ASP A 51 -7.36 -8.22 2.78
N ASN A 52 -8.23 -9.23 2.63
CA ASN A 52 -8.49 -10.21 3.66
C ASN A 52 -8.84 -9.57 5.03
N LYS A 53 -9.73 -8.57 5.03
CA LYS A 53 -10.17 -7.79 6.22
C LYS A 53 -9.08 -6.92 6.85
N ARG A 54 -7.94 -6.76 6.21
CA ARG A 54 -6.87 -5.84 6.62
C ARG A 54 -6.81 -4.67 5.66
N ARG A 55 -6.86 -3.46 6.22
CA ARG A 55 -6.73 -2.21 5.50
C ARG A 55 -5.27 -1.84 5.40
N TYR A 56 -4.81 -1.61 4.17
CA TYR A 56 -3.47 -1.12 3.90
C TYR A 56 -3.52 0.27 3.28
N GLU A 57 -2.66 1.17 3.72
CA GLU A 57 -2.45 2.48 3.12
C GLU A 57 -1.13 2.48 2.34
N CYS A 58 -1.18 2.99 1.10
CA CYS A 58 0.03 3.25 0.35
C CYS A 58 0.78 4.41 1.01
N TRP A 59 1.97 4.12 1.54
CA TRP A 59 2.85 5.08 2.16
C TRP A 59 4.26 4.90 1.64
N ASN A 60 4.76 5.89 0.91
CA ASN A 60 6.11 5.91 0.36
C ASN A 60 6.44 4.66 -0.49
N GLY A 61 5.48 4.20 -1.31
CA GLY A 61 5.65 3.08 -2.24
C GLY A 61 5.55 1.70 -1.59
N LYS A 62 5.17 1.64 -0.31
CA LYS A 62 4.92 0.41 0.46
C LYS A 62 3.50 0.41 1.00
N TRP A 63 2.93 -0.77 1.20
CA TRP A 63 1.61 -0.96 1.80
C TRP A 63 1.73 -1.10 3.31
N VAL A 64 1.30 -0.08 4.05
CA VAL A 64 1.34 -0.10 5.51
C VAL A 64 0.01 -0.57 6.04
N ASP A 65 0.02 -1.57 6.90
CA ASP A 65 -1.17 -2.03 7.61
C ASP A 65 -1.65 -0.93 8.58
N ILE A 66 -2.89 -0.47 8.40
CA ILE A 66 -3.52 0.58 9.20
C ILE A 66 -4.75 0.07 9.98
N GLY A 67 -4.92 -1.25 10.09
CA GLY A 67 -5.97 -1.88 10.87
C GLY A 67 -6.97 -2.65 10.00
N ASP A 68 -8.21 -2.73 10.47
CA ASP A 68 -9.23 -3.55 9.84
C ASP A 68 -10.10 -2.76 8.83
N CYS A 69 -10.62 -3.51 7.87
CA CYS A 69 -11.73 -3.19 7.00
C CYS A 69 -12.71 -4.38 7.07
#